data_AF-A0A0F5VTZ5-F1
#
_entry.id   AF-A0A0F5VTZ5-F1
#
_cell.length_a   1.000
_cell.length_b   1.000
_cell.length_c   1.000
_cell.angle_alpha   90.00
_cell.angle_beta   90.00
_cell.angle_gamma   90.00
#
_symmetry.space_group_name_H-M   'P 1'
#
loop_
_entity.id
_entity.type
_entity.pdbx_description
1 polymer ?
#
loop_
_entity_poly.entity_id
_entity_poly.type
_entity_poly.pdbx_seq_one_letter_code
_entity_poly.pdbx_strand_id
1 'polypeptide(L)'
;MSVEKLTAYLKELPSSSGAYQSKGLTLDSSGLNFTPEAIQRPCRAVTVKLARYWVEFERTREATVVSPAFYEYDYTPIGVTSLKAGLQDGRVPDTAPPGGSDCQGSLSVLYLGEDIPPRLLPSDLELTDTTTPVPTEVAGDGVLSALYVPPISVVSC
;
A
#
# COMPACT_ATOMS: atom_id res chain seq x y z
N MET A 1 -16.85 -16.04 -8.09
CA MET A 1 -16.86 -15.24 -6.84
C MET A 1 -16.80 -13.78 -7.25
N SER A 2 -17.60 -12.89 -6.65
CA SER A 2 -17.51 -11.44 -6.94
C SER A 2 -16.18 -10.89 -6.40
N VAL A 3 -15.74 -9.76 -6.96
CA VAL A 3 -14.53 -9.05 -6.47
C VAL A 3 -14.67 -8.75 -4.98
N GLU A 4 -15.79 -8.20 -4.56
CA GLU A 4 -16.09 -7.91 -3.16
C GLU A 4 -15.91 -9.10 -2.21
N LYS A 5 -16.49 -10.26 -2.54
CA LYS A 5 -16.35 -11.49 -1.72
C LYS A 5 -14.91 -11.98 -1.67
N LEU A 6 -14.19 -11.87 -2.79
CA LEU A 6 -12.78 -12.25 -2.87
C LEU A 6 -11.90 -11.29 -2.07
N THR A 7 -12.18 -9.99 -2.11
CA THR A 7 -11.50 -8.96 -1.32
C THR A 7 -11.68 -9.22 0.17
N ALA A 8 -12.92 -9.43 0.62
CA ALA A 8 -13.22 -9.74 2.02
C ALA A 8 -12.49 -11.02 2.48
N TYR A 9 -12.55 -12.07 1.66
CA TYR A 9 -11.86 -13.32 1.95
C TYR A 9 -10.34 -13.16 2.05
N LEU A 10 -9.69 -12.44 1.13
CA LEU A 10 -8.24 -12.23 1.17
C LEU A 10 -7.81 -11.31 2.33
N LYS A 11 -8.63 -10.32 2.70
CA LYS A 11 -8.40 -9.45 3.88
C LYS A 11 -8.47 -10.21 5.20
N GLU A 12 -9.36 -11.20 5.29
CA GLU A 12 -9.54 -12.00 6.50
C GLU A 12 -8.75 -13.32 6.50
N LEU A 13 -7.99 -13.57 5.44
CA LEU A 13 -7.19 -14.77 5.31
C LEU A 13 -6.16 -14.82 6.45
N PRO A 14 -6.18 -15.82 7.34
CA PRO A 14 -5.24 -15.88 8.46
C PRO A 14 -3.87 -16.34 7.97
N SER A 15 -2.81 -15.83 8.60
CA SER A 15 -1.45 -16.29 8.36
C SER A 15 -1.17 -17.63 9.06
N SER A 16 -0.27 -18.41 8.47
CA SER A 16 0.30 -19.61 9.10
C SER A 16 1.27 -19.32 10.26
N SER A 17 1.64 -18.05 10.50
CA SER A 17 2.60 -17.66 11.54
C SER A 17 2.13 -17.89 12.98
N GLY A 18 0.83 -18.15 13.19
CA GLY A 18 0.24 -18.36 14.51
C GLY A 18 0.10 -17.10 15.36
N ALA A 19 0.55 -15.94 14.86
CA ALA A 19 0.33 -14.66 15.51
C ALA A 19 -1.17 -14.28 15.43
N TYR A 20 -1.75 -13.90 16.57
CA TYR A 20 -3.16 -13.52 16.65
C TYR A 20 -3.46 -12.37 15.66
N GLN A 21 -4.51 -12.53 14.85
CA GLN A 21 -4.95 -11.58 13.80
C GLN A 21 -3.94 -11.29 12.68
N SER A 22 -2.86 -12.08 12.57
CA SER A 22 -1.93 -11.94 11.45
C SER A 22 -2.59 -12.30 10.12
N LYS A 23 -2.37 -11.47 9.11
CA LYS A 23 -2.97 -11.61 7.79
C LYS A 23 -2.07 -12.45 6.89
N GLY A 24 -2.68 -13.34 6.12
CA GLY A 24 -2.00 -14.25 5.18
C GLY A 24 -1.55 -13.55 3.91
N LEU A 25 -2.08 -12.36 3.61
CA LEU A 25 -1.64 -11.49 2.52
C LEU A 25 -1.28 -10.12 3.10
N THR A 26 -0.01 -9.74 3.00
CA THR A 26 0.50 -8.47 3.54
C THR A 26 1.33 -7.73 2.52
N LEU A 27 1.31 -6.40 2.61
CA LEU A 27 2.24 -5.51 1.90
C LEU A 27 3.06 -4.78 2.97
N ASP A 28 4.37 -5.02 3.01
CA ASP A 28 5.28 -4.42 3.99
C ASP A 28 6.51 -3.79 3.30
N SER A 29 7.48 -3.32 4.09
CA SER A 29 8.71 -2.68 3.60
C SER A 29 9.54 -3.55 2.64
N SER A 30 9.37 -4.87 2.72
CA SER A 30 10.03 -5.82 1.84
C SER A 30 9.14 -6.27 0.66
N GLY A 31 7.90 -5.79 0.60
CA GLY A 31 6.97 -6.03 -0.50
C GLY A 31 5.79 -6.91 -0.14
N LEU A 32 5.20 -7.49 -1.17
CA LEU A 32 4.04 -8.37 -1.08
C LEU A 32 4.45 -9.75 -0.57
N ASN A 33 3.82 -10.19 0.50
CA ASN A 33 4.01 -11.50 1.08
C ASN A 33 2.67 -12.26 1.14
N PHE A 34 2.73 -13.55 0.79
CA PHE A 34 1.58 -14.44 0.82
C PHE A 34 1.93 -15.70 1.63
N THR A 35 1.48 -15.74 2.88
CA THR A 35 1.74 -16.85 3.82
C THR A 35 0.47 -17.23 4.59
N PRO A 36 -0.59 -17.68 3.89
CA PRO A 36 -1.84 -18.08 4.53
C PRO A 36 -1.80 -19.47 5.16
N GLU A 37 -2.69 -19.70 6.12
CA GLU A 37 -2.97 -21.02 6.67
C GLU A 37 -3.33 -22.03 5.57
N ALA A 38 -2.70 -23.21 5.58
CA ALA A 38 -2.76 -24.20 4.50
C ALA A 38 -4.19 -24.63 4.14
N ILE A 39 -5.05 -24.81 5.14
CA ILE A 39 -6.45 -25.24 4.96
C ILE A 39 -7.36 -24.12 4.42
N GLN A 40 -6.95 -22.87 4.53
CA GLN A 40 -7.74 -21.71 4.11
C GLN A 40 -7.27 -21.12 2.80
N ARG A 41 -6.27 -21.70 2.13
CA ARG A 41 -5.70 -21.16 0.89
C ARG A 41 -6.71 -21.15 -0.26
N PRO A 42 -6.58 -20.19 -1.19
CA PRO A 42 -7.31 -20.25 -2.44
C PRO A 42 -6.99 -21.56 -3.18
N CYS A 43 -7.99 -22.26 -3.70
CA CYS A 43 -7.77 -23.48 -4.48
C CYS A 43 -7.10 -23.21 -5.86
N ARG A 44 -7.03 -21.94 -6.27
CA ARG A 44 -6.43 -21.47 -7.52
C ARG A 44 -5.70 -20.16 -7.26
N ALA A 45 -4.65 -19.91 -8.02
CA ALA A 45 -3.97 -18.63 -7.98
C ALA A 45 -4.95 -17.48 -8.28
N VAL A 46 -4.97 -16.49 -7.40
CA VAL A 46 -5.71 -15.24 -7.51
C VAL A 46 -4.81 -14.19 -8.13
N THR A 47 -5.32 -13.47 -9.13
CA THR A 47 -4.60 -12.35 -9.72
C THR A 47 -4.91 -11.08 -8.93
N VAL A 48 -3.88 -10.50 -8.32
CA VAL A 48 -3.91 -9.21 -7.63
C VAL A 48 -3.15 -8.17 -8.45
N LYS A 49 -3.53 -6.91 -8.33
CA LYS A 49 -2.81 -5.79 -8.94
C LYS A 49 -2.07 -5.03 -7.85
N LEU A 50 -0.84 -4.61 -8.16
CA LEU A 50 -0.04 -3.72 -7.34
C LEU A 50 0.19 -2.44 -8.16
N ALA A 51 -0.50 -1.36 -7.81
CA ALA A 51 -0.23 -0.03 -8.34
C ALA A 51 0.77 0.69 -7.45
N ARG A 52 1.68 1.45 -8.06
CA ARG A 52 2.64 2.28 -7.34
C ARG A 52 2.60 3.70 -7.88
N TYR A 53 2.71 4.65 -6.96
CA TYR A 53 2.67 6.07 -7.24
C TYR A 53 3.84 6.75 -6.54
N TRP A 54 4.44 7.73 -7.21
CA TRP A 54 5.19 8.78 -6.52
C TRP A 54 4.21 9.74 -5.88
N VAL A 55 4.55 10.22 -4.70
CA VAL A 55 3.80 11.26 -3.98
C VAL A 55 4.73 12.44 -3.83
N GLU A 56 4.51 13.50 -4.61
CA GLU A 56 5.30 14.72 -4.53
C GLU A 56 4.65 15.68 -3.55
N PHE A 57 5.44 16.32 -2.71
CA PHE A 57 4.98 17.25 -1.67
C PHE A 57 5.37 18.67 -2.03
N GLU A 58 4.41 19.58 -1.97
CA GLU A 58 4.63 21.02 -2.11
C GLU A 58 4.12 21.72 -0.86
N ARG A 59 5.00 22.46 -0.17
CA ARG A 59 4.59 23.22 1.01
C ARG A 59 3.89 24.49 0.58
N THR A 60 2.60 24.54 0.80
CA THR A 60 1.81 25.75 0.50
C THR A 60 1.74 26.70 1.68
N ARG A 61 2.13 26.26 2.89
CA ARG A 61 2.21 27.11 4.08
C ARG A 61 3.32 26.69 5.03
N GLU A 62 4.11 27.68 5.46
CA GLU A 62 5.13 27.52 6.50
C GLU A 62 4.53 27.19 7.87
N ALA A 63 5.28 26.41 8.66
CA ALA A 63 4.95 26.16 10.05
C ALA A 63 5.04 27.46 10.87
N THR A 64 4.15 27.60 11.86
CA THR A 64 4.17 28.68 12.85
C THR A 64 4.19 28.08 14.24
N VAL A 65 4.44 28.90 15.26
CA VAL A 65 4.43 28.46 16.68
C VAL A 65 3.11 27.77 17.08
N VAL A 66 2.00 28.09 16.40
CA VAL A 66 0.65 27.61 16.74
C VAL A 66 0.00 26.78 15.64
N SER A 67 0.70 26.49 14.53
CA SER A 67 0.13 25.72 13.42
C SER A 67 1.22 24.99 12.65
N PRO A 68 1.04 23.69 12.34
CA PRO A 68 1.99 22.95 11.52
C PRO A 68 2.07 23.52 10.09
N ALA A 69 3.13 23.16 9.36
CA ALA A 69 3.22 23.42 7.93
C ALA A 69 2.08 22.68 7.21
N PHE A 70 1.62 23.27 6.11
CA PHE A 70 0.62 22.65 5.24
C PHE A 70 1.27 22.25 3.93
N TYR A 71 0.96 21.04 3.48
CA TYR A 71 1.48 20.48 2.25
C TYR A 71 0.30 20.06 1.36
N GLU A 72 0.40 20.40 0.10
CA GLU A 72 -0.35 19.74 -0.96
C GLU A 72 0.51 18.62 -1.54
N TYR A 73 -0.13 17.70 -2.24
CA TYR A 73 0.58 16.59 -2.83
C TYR A 73 -0.09 16.05 -4.08
N ASP A 74 0.78 15.59 -4.98
CA ASP A 74 0.42 15.09 -6.29
C ASP A 74 0.86 13.65 -6.47
N TYR A 75 0.01 12.87 -7.14
CA TYR A 75 0.24 11.46 -7.40
C TYR A 75 0.67 11.24 -8.84
N THR A 76 1.90 10.79 -9.04
CA THR A 76 2.40 10.39 -10.36
C THR A 76 2.46 8.86 -10.45
N PRO A 77 1.76 8.22 -11.40
CA PRO A 77 1.79 6.77 -11.53
C PRO A 77 3.18 6.29 -11.97
N ILE A 78 3.73 5.33 -11.23
CA ILE A 78 4.96 4.61 -11.60
C ILE A 78 4.59 3.45 -12.53
N GLY A 79 3.53 2.72 -12.18
CA GLY A 79 3.03 1.60 -12.96
C GLY A 79 2.10 0.69 -12.16
N VAL A 80 1.49 -0.25 -12.89
CA VAL A 80 0.62 -1.30 -12.33
C VAL A 80 1.16 -2.66 -12.76
N THR A 81 1.40 -3.53 -11.79
CA THR A 81 1.83 -4.91 -12.05
C THR A 81 0.73 -5.89 -11.63
N SER A 82 0.40 -6.84 -12.52
CA SER A 82 -0.48 -7.95 -12.18
C SER A 82 0.35 -9.13 -11.67
N LEU A 83 -0.02 -9.64 -10.49
CA LEU A 83 0.70 -10.68 -9.77
C LEU A 83 -0.24 -11.83 -9.46
N LYS A 84 0.27 -13.07 -9.49
CA LYS A 84 -0.49 -14.25 -9.09
C LYS A 84 -0.12 -14.62 -7.65
N ALA A 85 -1.03 -14.40 -6.72
CA ALA A 85 -0.96 -14.93 -5.36
C ALA A 85 -1.68 -16.29 -5.31
N GLY A 86 -1.34 -17.24 -4.43
CA GLY A 86 -2.30 -18.33 -4.13
C GLY A 86 -2.00 -19.77 -4.53
N LEU A 87 -0.75 -20.19 -4.77
CA LEU A 87 -0.46 -21.64 -4.68
C LEU A 87 0.74 -21.94 -3.77
N GLN A 88 1.78 -21.13 -3.86
CA GLN A 88 2.97 -21.26 -3.03
C GLN A 88 3.02 -20.12 -2.03
N ASP A 89 3.51 -20.44 -0.84
CA ASP A 89 3.82 -19.43 0.16
C ASP A 89 5.08 -18.68 -0.22
N GLY A 90 5.11 -17.42 0.19
CA GLY A 90 6.33 -16.65 0.24
C GLY A 90 6.17 -15.22 -0.25
N ARG A 91 7.32 -14.58 -0.35
CA ARG A 91 7.46 -13.20 -0.82
C ARG A 91 7.47 -13.17 -2.34
N VAL A 92 6.73 -12.22 -2.90
CA VAL A 92 6.75 -11.96 -4.34
C VAL A 92 7.93 -11.03 -4.64
N PRO A 93 8.88 -11.43 -5.50
CA PRO A 93 10.03 -10.60 -5.82
C PRO A 93 9.62 -9.28 -6.48
N ASP A 94 10.46 -8.26 -6.36
CA ASP A 94 10.30 -6.95 -7.02
C ASP A 94 8.99 -6.21 -6.67
N THR A 95 8.44 -6.48 -5.49
CA THR A 95 7.20 -5.85 -4.98
C THR A 95 7.41 -4.91 -3.80
N ALA A 96 8.66 -4.75 -3.33
CA ALA A 96 8.98 -3.76 -2.32
C ALA A 96 8.54 -2.36 -2.79
N PRO A 97 7.98 -1.53 -1.89
CA PRO A 97 7.67 -0.17 -2.24
C PRO A 97 8.96 0.57 -2.62
N PRO A 98 8.93 1.49 -3.59
CA PRO A 98 10.08 2.31 -3.88
C PRO A 98 10.39 3.19 -2.66
N GLY A 99 11.69 3.40 -2.39
CA GLY A 99 12.11 4.35 -1.35
C GLY A 99 11.70 5.78 -1.70
N GLY A 100 11.53 6.62 -0.69
CA GLY A 100 11.34 8.05 -0.88
C GLY A 100 12.66 8.77 -1.21
N SER A 101 12.54 10.01 -1.65
CA SER A 101 13.62 11.00 -1.76
C SER A 101 13.20 12.31 -1.08
N ASP A 102 13.98 13.38 -1.22
CA ASP A 102 13.57 14.69 -0.72
C ASP A 102 12.28 15.15 -1.44
N CYS A 103 11.29 15.60 -0.68
CA CYS A 103 9.98 16.02 -1.19
C CYS A 103 9.18 14.98 -1.96
N GLN A 104 9.63 13.73 -2.01
CA GLN A 104 8.93 12.67 -2.73
C GLN A 104 8.84 11.40 -1.88
N GLY A 105 7.61 11.01 -1.53
CA GLY A 105 7.29 9.72 -0.97
C GLY A 105 6.82 8.74 -2.06
N SER A 106 6.38 7.56 -1.65
CA SER A 106 5.73 6.61 -2.54
C SER A 106 4.50 5.97 -1.90
N LEU A 107 3.51 5.63 -2.72
CA LEU A 107 2.33 4.90 -2.31
C LEU A 107 2.22 3.62 -3.11
N SER A 108 2.18 2.48 -2.43
CA SER A 108 1.94 1.17 -3.04
C SER A 108 0.56 0.66 -2.63
N VAL A 109 -0.29 0.34 -3.61
CA VAL A 109 -1.67 -0.10 -3.39
C VAL A 109 -1.89 -1.47 -4.00
N LEU A 110 -2.26 -2.44 -3.17
CA LEU A 110 -2.63 -3.79 -3.57
C LEU A 110 -4.16 -3.90 -3.68
N TYR A 111 -4.68 -4.35 -4.81
CA TYR A 111 -6.11 -4.40 -5.07
C TYR A 111 -6.53 -5.49 -6.07
N LEU A 112 -7.84 -5.68 -6.18
CA LEU A 112 -8.51 -6.55 -7.14
C LEU A 112 -9.44 -5.75 -8.04
N GLY A 113 -9.69 -6.24 -9.26
CA GLY A 113 -10.68 -5.65 -10.15
C GLY A 113 -10.13 -4.49 -10.98
N GLU A 114 -10.95 -3.44 -11.12
CA GLU A 114 -10.64 -2.25 -11.93
C GLU A 114 -9.54 -1.39 -11.29
N ASP A 115 -8.87 -0.60 -12.12
CA ASP A 115 -7.81 0.29 -11.67
C ASP A 115 -8.36 1.41 -10.77
N ILE A 116 -7.61 1.75 -9.73
CA ILE A 116 -8.01 2.75 -8.73
C ILE A 116 -7.83 4.14 -9.33
N PRO A 117 -8.90 4.94 -9.51
CA PRO A 117 -8.76 6.30 -10.02
C PRO A 117 -8.07 7.20 -8.99
N PRO A 118 -7.27 8.20 -9.42
CA PRO A 118 -6.50 9.07 -8.53
C PRO A 118 -7.32 9.75 -7.43
N ARG A 119 -8.59 10.10 -7.70
CA ARG A 119 -9.50 10.71 -6.72
C ARG A 119 -9.80 9.85 -5.48
N LEU A 120 -9.47 8.56 -5.50
CA LEU A 120 -9.65 7.64 -4.38
C LEU A 120 -8.35 7.42 -3.60
N LEU A 121 -7.24 8.00 -4.08
CA LEU A 121 -5.98 8.02 -3.34
C LEU A 121 -6.13 8.96 -2.13
N PRO A 122 -5.34 8.75 -1.07
CA PRO A 122 -5.48 9.47 0.19
C PRO A 122 -5.32 10.98 0.00
N SER A 123 -6.01 11.79 0.81
CA SER A 123 -5.86 13.26 0.83
C SER A 123 -5.39 13.79 2.18
N ASP A 124 -5.07 12.88 3.11
CA ASP A 124 -4.33 13.08 4.34
C ASP A 124 -3.21 12.03 4.56
N LEU A 125 -1.99 12.32 4.09
CA LEU A 125 -0.82 11.47 4.35
C LEU A 125 -0.06 11.93 5.59
N GLU A 126 0.25 10.98 6.48
CA GLU A 126 1.01 11.26 7.69
C GLU A 126 2.48 11.55 7.34
N LEU A 127 2.88 12.80 7.51
CA LEU A 127 4.29 13.21 7.42
C LEU A 127 4.98 12.90 8.76
N THR A 128 5.42 11.66 8.93
CA THR A 128 6.30 11.29 10.06
C THR A 128 7.76 11.53 9.69
N ASP A 129 8.59 11.93 10.66
CA ASP A 129 10.04 12.13 10.49
C ASP A 129 10.83 10.81 10.30
N THR A 130 10.17 9.72 9.91
CA THR A 130 10.79 8.41 9.74
C THR A 130 10.52 7.91 8.34
N THR A 131 11.54 7.38 7.64
CA THR A 131 11.36 6.70 6.33
C THR A 131 10.67 5.33 6.46
N THR A 132 10.01 5.08 7.60
CA THR A 132 9.35 3.82 7.89
C THR A 132 8.06 3.74 7.09
N PRO A 133 7.82 2.65 6.35
CA PRO A 133 6.55 2.48 5.65
C PRO A 133 5.37 2.41 6.62
N VAL A 134 4.32 3.18 6.34
CA VAL A 134 3.12 3.32 7.16
C VAL A 134 1.93 2.73 6.41
N PRO A 135 1.14 1.84 7.03
CA PRO A 135 -0.13 1.40 6.45
C PRO A 135 -1.06 2.59 6.23
N THR A 136 -1.68 2.66 5.06
CA THR A 136 -2.56 3.78 4.70
C THR A 136 -3.89 3.27 4.17
N GLU A 137 -4.96 3.99 4.45
CA GLU A 137 -6.28 3.66 3.93
C GLU A 137 -6.47 4.27 2.53
N VAL A 138 -7.00 3.47 1.60
CA VAL A 138 -7.36 3.92 0.26
C VAL A 138 -8.82 3.54 0.03
N ALA A 139 -9.65 4.55 -0.24
CA ALA A 139 -11.09 4.39 -0.39
C ALA A 139 -11.42 3.80 -1.77
N GLY A 140 -11.17 2.51 -1.98
CA GLY A 140 -11.45 1.84 -3.24
C GLY A 140 -12.05 0.45 -3.07
N ASP A 141 -13.06 0.14 -3.88
CA ASP A 141 -13.54 -1.23 -4.01
C ASP A 141 -12.38 -2.13 -4.46
N GLY A 142 -12.27 -3.30 -3.86
CA GLY A 142 -11.21 -4.23 -4.22
C GLY A 142 -9.85 -3.95 -3.57
N VAL A 143 -9.65 -2.82 -2.89
CA VAL A 143 -8.40 -2.52 -2.16
C VAL A 143 -8.20 -3.55 -1.05
N LEU A 144 -7.04 -4.20 -1.08
CA LEU A 144 -6.61 -5.21 -0.11
C LEU A 144 -5.73 -4.60 0.98
N SER A 145 -4.75 -3.78 0.58
CA SER A 145 -3.80 -3.11 1.48
C SER A 145 -3.15 -1.96 0.72
N ALA A 146 -2.76 -0.90 1.43
CA ALA A 146 -1.89 0.12 0.90
C ALA A 146 -0.81 0.49 1.93
N LEU A 147 0.35 0.86 1.41
CA LEU A 147 1.53 1.18 2.17
C LEU A 147 2.15 2.44 1.60
N TYR A 148 2.26 3.46 2.44
CA TYR A 148 2.90 4.73 2.15
C TYR A 148 4.32 4.74 2.70
N VAL A 149 5.28 5.15 1.89
CA VAL A 149 6.65 5.41 2.31
C VAL A 149 6.86 6.93 2.28
N PRO A 150 7.06 7.58 3.42
CA PRO A 150 7.23 9.03 3.45
C PRO A 150 8.54 9.49 2.80
N PRO A 151 8.61 10.76 2.38
CA PRO A 151 9.84 11.36 1.88
C PRO A 151 10.93 11.34 2.96
N ILE A 152 12.19 11.42 2.53
CA ILE A 152 13.34 11.46 3.46
C ILE A 152 13.33 12.76 4.27
N SER A 153 12.91 13.86 3.64
CA SER A 153 12.80 15.18 4.23
C SER A 153 11.74 15.99 3.51
N VAL A 154 11.03 16.83 4.26
CA VAL A 154 10.08 17.82 3.71
C VAL A 154 10.56 19.27 3.90
N VAL A 155 11.77 19.47 4.41
CA VAL A 155 12.27 20.79 4.84
C VAL A 155 12.39 21.78 3.67
N SER A 156 12.72 21.29 2.49
CA SER A 156 12.94 22.09 1.27
C SER A 156 11.80 22.02 0.27
N CYS A 157 10.67 21.47 0.68
CA CYS A 157 9.42 21.53 -0.07
C CYS A 157 8.67 22.81 0.32
#